data_AF-A0A924MPL7-F1
#
_entry.id   AF-A0A924MPL7-F1
#
_cell.length_a   1.000
_cell.length_b   1.000
_cell.length_c   1.000
_cell.angle_alpha   90.00
_cell.angle_beta   90.00
_cell.angle_gamma   90.00
#
_symmetry.space_group_name_H-M   'P 1'
#
loop_
_entity.id
_entity.type
_entity.pdbx_description
1 polymer ?
#
loop_
_entity_poly.entity_id
_entity_poly.type
_entity_poly.pdbx_seq_one_letter_code
_entity_poly.pdbx_strand_id
1 'polypeptide(L)'
;MPANKMPEPTPEAREHSDRLSGFIRAQIRAAGGAIAFSRFMEMALYAPGLGYYSAGARKFGETGDFVTAPELGPVFAQCVATSVAPVLRALGGETIFFELGGGTGAFAAAAMAQLAALDALPTGYWMLEPSADLRERQQSYLREALPPDLFERCRWLDGPPESDWRGVLFANEVLDALPTPRFVIHDGEVYEEHVVVDAGGKFLRVDQPADALLHAAVRHVERDNEHPFPEGYRSEILPQLPYWIQAVGGLLQDGVMLFCDYGYPRREYYLPERSDG
;
A
#
# COMPACT_ATOMS: atom_id res chain seq x y z
N MET A 1 32.43 -7.39 0.85
CA MET A 1 31.41 -7.45 -0.22
C MET A 1 31.58 -6.22 -1.09
N PRO A 2 31.51 -6.31 -2.44
CA PRO A 2 31.50 -5.09 -3.24
C PRO A 2 30.31 -4.26 -2.77
N ALA A 3 30.54 -2.96 -2.48
CA ALA A 3 29.46 -2.05 -2.14
C ALA A 3 28.39 -2.17 -3.24
N ASN A 4 27.18 -2.57 -2.86
CA ASN A 4 26.08 -2.74 -3.79
C ASN A 4 25.83 -1.39 -4.47
N LYS A 5 26.38 -1.20 -5.66
CA LYS A 5 26.39 0.10 -6.32
C LYS A 5 25.03 0.23 -6.99
N MET A 6 24.12 0.94 -6.32
CA MET A 6 22.82 1.29 -6.88
C MET A 6 23.04 1.95 -8.25
N PRO A 7 22.20 1.64 -9.25
CA PRO A 7 22.30 2.28 -10.56
C PRO A 7 22.11 3.80 -10.41
N GLU A 8 22.90 4.56 -11.17
CA GLU A 8 22.74 6.02 -11.18
C GLU A 8 21.46 6.38 -11.94
N PRO A 9 20.58 7.23 -11.38
CA PRO A 9 19.38 7.68 -12.07
C PRO A 9 19.73 8.56 -13.28
N THR A 10 18.82 8.61 -14.25
CA THR A 10 18.92 9.56 -15.38
C THR A 10 18.91 11.01 -14.86
N PRO A 11 19.38 11.99 -15.65
CA PRO A 11 19.32 13.40 -15.26
C PRO A 11 17.92 13.86 -14.85
N GLU A 12 16.89 13.44 -15.58
CA GLU A 12 15.48 13.81 -15.31
C GLU A 12 14.98 13.17 -14.00
N ALA A 13 15.31 11.89 -13.77
CA ALA A 13 14.97 11.20 -12.53
C ALA A 13 15.70 11.81 -11.32
N ARG A 14 16.95 12.27 -11.50
CA ARG A 14 17.70 12.99 -10.47
C ARG A 14 17.08 14.34 -10.16
N GLU A 15 16.74 15.13 -11.18
CA GLU A 15 16.07 16.42 -10.99
C GLU A 15 14.74 16.26 -10.26
N HIS A 16 13.96 15.24 -10.62
CA HIS A 16 12.72 14.90 -9.94
C HIS A 16 12.94 14.54 -8.46
N SER A 17 13.93 13.68 -8.19
CA SER A 17 14.33 13.30 -6.83
C SER A 17 14.82 14.51 -6.01
N ASP A 18 15.55 15.44 -6.62
CA ASP A 18 16.02 16.68 -5.99
C ASP A 18 14.85 17.60 -5.63
N ARG A 19 13.83 17.70 -6.49
CA ARG A 19 12.58 18.44 -6.21
C ARG A 19 11.82 17.83 -5.04
N LEU A 20 11.63 16.51 -5.03
CA LEU A 20 10.98 15.79 -3.93
C LEU A 20 11.77 15.96 -2.62
N SER A 21 13.10 15.81 -2.67
CA SER A 21 13.97 16.01 -1.51
C SER A 21 13.89 17.45 -0.98
N GLY A 22 13.88 18.44 -1.87
CA GLY A 22 13.68 19.84 -1.53
C GLY A 22 12.33 20.10 -0.84
N PHE A 23 11.26 19.50 -1.36
CA PHE A 23 9.92 19.54 -0.75
C PHE A 23 9.92 18.94 0.66
N ILE A 24 10.44 17.72 0.84
CA ILE A 24 10.47 17.05 2.14
C ILE A 24 11.32 17.85 3.15
N ARG A 25 12.49 18.37 2.76
CA ARG A 25 13.30 19.23 3.63
C ARG A 25 12.54 20.47 4.08
N ALA A 26 11.73 21.07 3.20
CA ALA A 26 10.90 22.21 3.57
C ALA A 26 9.81 21.82 4.60
N GLN A 27 9.20 20.65 4.43
CA GLN A 27 8.21 20.12 5.38
C GLN A 27 8.85 19.81 6.75
N ILE A 28 10.04 19.23 6.79
CA ILE A 28 10.79 19.00 8.04
C ILE A 28 11.07 20.31 8.76
N ARG A 29 11.54 21.35 8.05
CA ARG A 29 11.75 22.67 8.65
C ARG A 29 10.45 23.28 9.19
N ALA A 30 9.36 23.16 8.44
CA ALA A 30 8.05 23.68 8.86
C ALA A 30 7.50 22.96 10.10
N ALA A 31 7.82 21.67 10.27
CA ALA A 31 7.44 20.85 11.43
C ALA A 31 8.34 21.07 12.67
N GLY A 32 9.27 22.03 12.64
CA GLY A 32 10.17 22.30 13.77
C GLY A 32 11.47 21.50 13.74
N GLY A 33 11.82 20.88 12.61
CA GLY A 33 13.13 20.26 12.37
C GLY A 33 13.14 18.73 12.35
N ALA A 34 12.02 18.08 12.68
CA ALA A 34 11.86 16.63 12.62
C ALA A 34 10.44 16.24 12.18
N ILE A 35 10.30 15.08 11.53
CA ILE A 35 9.00 14.43 11.25
C ILE A 35 9.10 12.94 11.53
N ALA A 36 8.00 12.28 11.87
CA ALA A 36 7.97 10.82 11.97
C ALA A 36 8.39 10.15 10.65
N PHE A 37 9.02 8.97 10.72
CA PHE A 37 9.39 8.20 9.52
C PHE A 37 8.18 7.89 8.63
N SER A 38 7.03 7.57 9.22
CA SER A 38 5.77 7.38 8.52
C SER A 38 5.40 8.59 7.64
N ARG A 39 5.55 9.81 8.15
CA ARG A 39 5.30 11.04 7.39
C ARG A 39 6.33 11.27 6.28
N PHE A 40 7.59 10.92 6.51
CA PHE A 40 8.62 10.93 5.47
C PHE A 40 8.25 9.96 4.34
N MET A 41 7.90 8.71 4.68
CA MET A 41 7.49 7.66 3.75
C MET A 41 6.25 8.09 2.97
N GLU A 42 5.22 8.64 3.63
CA GLU A 42 4.02 9.15 2.97
C GLU A 42 4.34 10.18 1.89
N MET A 43 5.21 11.17 2.17
CA MET A 43 5.57 12.17 1.17
C MET A 43 6.46 11.59 0.07
N ALA A 44 7.41 10.72 0.44
CA ALA A 44 8.29 10.06 -0.52
C ALA A 44 7.50 9.19 -1.50
N LEU A 45 6.39 8.59 -1.06
CA LEU A 45 5.55 7.71 -1.87
C LEU A 45 4.38 8.44 -2.55
N TYR A 46 3.69 9.34 -1.87
CA TYR A 46 2.37 9.83 -2.29
C TYR A 46 2.26 11.35 -2.41
N ALA A 47 3.34 12.12 -2.24
CA ALA A 47 3.28 13.57 -2.46
C ALA A 47 2.75 13.88 -3.88
N PRO A 48 1.67 14.68 -4.02
CA PRO A 48 1.07 14.93 -5.33
C PRO A 48 2.09 15.45 -6.35
N GLY A 49 2.21 14.74 -7.48
CA GLY A 49 3.14 15.07 -8.57
C GLY A 49 4.63 14.87 -8.27
N LEU A 50 5.02 14.43 -7.07
CA LEU A 50 6.42 14.24 -6.66
C LEU A 50 6.72 12.84 -6.11
N GLY A 51 5.82 12.29 -5.30
CA GLY A 51 5.99 11.00 -4.64
C GLY A 51 6.10 9.84 -5.63
N TYR A 52 6.72 8.76 -5.17
CA TYR A 52 7.03 7.59 -5.96
C TYR A 52 5.80 7.07 -6.70
N TYR A 53 4.61 6.93 -6.12
CA TYR A 53 3.41 6.47 -6.82
C TYR A 53 2.65 7.58 -7.56
N SER A 54 2.85 8.85 -7.20
CA SER A 54 2.10 10.01 -7.73
C SER A 54 2.80 10.80 -8.84
N ALA A 55 4.06 10.47 -9.18
CA ALA A 55 4.88 11.23 -10.14
C ALA A 55 4.76 10.83 -11.63
N GLY A 56 3.85 9.92 -12.01
CA GLY A 56 3.64 9.52 -13.40
C GLY A 56 4.79 8.81 -14.15
N ALA A 57 5.95 8.57 -13.53
CA ALA A 57 7.00 7.76 -14.15
C ALA A 57 6.55 6.30 -14.40
N ARG A 58 7.10 5.60 -15.41
CA ARG A 58 6.89 4.16 -15.63
C ARG A 58 7.51 3.39 -14.45
N LYS A 59 6.69 2.78 -13.60
CA LYS A 59 7.13 2.16 -12.33
C LYS A 59 6.91 0.65 -12.25
N PHE A 60 6.01 0.10 -13.07
CA PHE A 60 5.60 -1.30 -13.03
C PHE A 60 5.98 -2.05 -14.31
N GLY A 61 6.21 -3.37 -14.19
CA GLY A 61 6.53 -4.28 -15.30
C GLY A 61 8.03 -4.58 -15.44
N GLU A 62 8.43 -5.33 -16.48
CA GLU A 62 9.84 -5.76 -16.69
C GLU A 62 10.86 -4.61 -16.77
N THR A 63 10.41 -3.38 -17.06
CA THR A 63 11.23 -2.17 -17.10
C THR A 63 11.00 -1.24 -15.90
N GLY A 64 10.18 -1.64 -14.92
CA GLY A 64 9.90 -0.91 -13.69
C GLY A 64 10.84 -1.29 -12.55
N ASP A 65 10.66 -0.68 -11.37
CA ASP A 65 11.55 -0.92 -10.22
C ASP A 65 11.24 -2.26 -9.52
N PHE A 66 10.02 -2.79 -9.70
CA PHE A 66 9.61 -4.10 -9.21
C PHE A 66 8.52 -4.71 -10.09
N VAL A 67 8.37 -6.03 -10.00
CA VAL A 67 7.36 -6.82 -10.71
C VAL A 67 6.40 -7.38 -9.67
N THR A 68 5.10 -7.11 -9.82
CA THR A 68 4.04 -7.66 -8.97
C THR A 68 3.42 -8.89 -9.63
N ALA A 69 2.73 -9.73 -8.85
CA ALA A 69 2.14 -10.97 -9.37
C ALA A 69 1.22 -10.79 -10.61
N PRO A 70 0.39 -9.73 -10.71
CA PRO A 70 -0.39 -9.44 -11.92
C PRO A 70 0.43 -9.18 -13.19
N GLU A 71 1.65 -8.67 -13.06
CA GLU A 71 2.53 -8.34 -14.19
C GLU A 71 3.24 -9.59 -14.75
N LEU A 72 3.25 -10.71 -14.02
CA LEU A 72 3.83 -11.98 -14.46
C LEU A 72 2.93 -12.79 -15.40
N GLY A 73 1.65 -12.40 -15.52
CA GLY A 73 0.67 -13.03 -16.39
C GLY A 73 -0.71 -13.22 -15.74
N PRO A 74 -1.69 -13.75 -16.50
CA PRO A 74 -3.10 -13.72 -16.09
C PRO A 74 -3.45 -14.77 -15.02
N VAL A 75 -2.58 -15.75 -14.77
CA VAL A 75 -2.90 -16.91 -13.91
C VAL A 75 -3.25 -16.49 -12.49
N PHE A 76 -2.54 -15.50 -11.94
CA PHE A 76 -2.83 -15.01 -10.59
C PHE A 76 -4.25 -14.42 -10.50
N ALA A 77 -4.61 -13.52 -11.42
CA ALA A 77 -5.94 -12.94 -11.49
C ALA A 77 -7.04 -13.99 -11.74
N GLN A 78 -6.76 -14.99 -12.57
CA GLN A 78 -7.68 -16.11 -12.82
C GLN A 78 -7.92 -16.95 -11.57
N CYS A 79 -6.87 -17.24 -10.79
CA CYS A 79 -6.99 -17.95 -9.52
C CYS A 79 -7.81 -17.18 -8.50
N VAL A 80 -7.56 -15.87 -8.35
CA VAL A 80 -8.34 -15.01 -7.44
C VAL A 80 -9.80 -14.95 -7.88
N ALA A 81 -10.08 -14.65 -9.16
CA ALA A 81 -11.42 -14.61 -9.72
C ALA A 81 -12.16 -15.94 -9.52
N THR A 82 -11.50 -17.07 -9.75
CA THR A 82 -12.07 -18.41 -9.54
C THR A 82 -12.41 -18.65 -8.07
N SER A 83 -11.57 -18.17 -7.15
CA SER A 83 -11.77 -18.35 -5.70
C SER A 83 -12.94 -17.53 -5.18
N VAL A 84 -13.19 -16.33 -5.72
CA VAL A 84 -14.27 -15.45 -5.26
C VAL A 84 -15.58 -15.60 -6.06
N ALA A 85 -15.56 -16.25 -7.23
CA ALA A 85 -16.75 -16.48 -8.04
C ALA A 85 -17.91 -17.19 -7.28
N PRO A 86 -17.68 -18.19 -6.41
CA PRO A 86 -18.75 -18.77 -5.60
C PRO A 86 -19.42 -17.76 -4.66
N VAL A 87 -18.65 -16.80 -4.11
CA VAL A 87 -19.18 -15.74 -3.23
C VAL A 87 -20.10 -14.83 -4.03
N LEU A 88 -19.64 -14.33 -5.19
CA LEU A 88 -20.45 -13.46 -6.05
C LEU A 88 -21.76 -14.13 -6.49
N ARG A 89 -21.72 -15.41 -6.87
CA ARG A 89 -22.93 -16.17 -7.21
C ARG A 89 -23.87 -16.36 -6.03
N ALA A 90 -23.34 -16.66 -4.85
CA ALA A 90 -24.15 -16.87 -3.65
C ALA A 90 -24.82 -15.58 -3.16
N LEU A 91 -24.15 -14.44 -3.30
CA LEU A 91 -24.71 -13.13 -2.94
C LEU A 91 -25.90 -12.77 -3.85
N GLY A 92 -25.76 -13.03 -5.15
CA GLY A 92 -26.75 -12.69 -6.18
C GLY A 92 -27.11 -11.20 -6.24
N GLY A 93 -27.95 -10.82 -7.20
CA GLY A 93 -28.40 -9.44 -7.34
C GLY A 93 -27.27 -8.45 -7.62
N GLU A 94 -27.33 -7.28 -6.99
CA GLU A 94 -26.29 -6.24 -7.12
C GLU A 94 -25.06 -6.60 -6.29
N THR A 95 -23.93 -6.80 -6.96
CA THR A 95 -22.64 -7.16 -6.36
C THR A 95 -21.52 -6.36 -6.98
N ILE A 96 -20.56 -5.96 -6.14
CA ILE A 96 -19.42 -5.15 -6.55
C ILE A 96 -18.13 -5.94 -6.36
N PHE A 97 -17.24 -5.89 -7.35
CA PHE A 97 -15.84 -6.22 -7.15
C PHE A 97 -15.08 -4.92 -6.97
N PHE A 98 -14.52 -4.69 -5.78
CA PHE A 98 -13.81 -3.47 -5.42
C PHE A 98 -12.31 -3.75 -5.30
N GLU A 99 -11.52 -3.24 -6.24
CA GLU A 99 -10.06 -3.36 -6.26
C GLU A 99 -9.38 -2.11 -5.70
N LEU A 100 -8.53 -2.29 -4.69
CA LEU A 100 -7.64 -1.26 -4.16
C LEU A 100 -6.29 -1.37 -4.86
N GLY A 101 -5.77 -0.25 -5.38
CA GLY A 101 -4.44 -0.19 -5.97
C GLY A 101 -4.28 -1.06 -7.22
N GLY A 102 -5.14 -0.86 -8.23
CA GLY A 102 -5.20 -1.71 -9.43
C GLY A 102 -3.99 -1.68 -10.38
N GLY A 103 -2.87 -1.04 -9.98
CA GLY A 103 -1.61 -1.05 -10.71
C GLY A 103 -1.77 -0.59 -12.16
N THR A 104 -1.40 -1.44 -13.11
CA THR A 104 -1.55 -1.19 -14.56
C THR A 104 -2.96 -1.44 -15.10
N GLY A 105 -3.83 -2.09 -14.31
CA GLY A 105 -5.12 -2.62 -14.74
C GLY A 105 -5.06 -4.06 -15.28
N ALA A 106 -3.88 -4.68 -15.36
CA ALA A 106 -3.71 -6.05 -15.86
C ALA A 106 -4.52 -7.07 -15.04
N PHE A 107 -4.55 -6.94 -13.71
CA PHE A 107 -5.38 -7.78 -12.85
C PHE A 107 -6.87 -7.65 -13.20
N ALA A 108 -7.40 -6.42 -13.24
CA ALA A 108 -8.80 -6.16 -13.57
C ALA A 108 -9.21 -6.78 -14.91
N ALA A 109 -8.40 -6.60 -15.95
CA ALA A 109 -8.68 -7.18 -17.28
C ALA A 109 -8.83 -8.71 -17.21
N ALA A 110 -7.86 -9.39 -16.59
CA ALA A 110 -7.85 -10.85 -16.49
C ALA A 110 -8.94 -11.38 -15.53
N ALA A 111 -9.19 -10.70 -14.42
CA ALA A 111 -10.20 -11.07 -13.43
C ALA A 111 -11.61 -10.94 -14.02
N MET A 112 -11.92 -9.83 -14.71
CA MET A 112 -13.24 -9.64 -15.33
C MET A 112 -13.49 -10.67 -16.45
N ALA A 113 -12.49 -10.97 -17.28
CA ALA A 113 -12.60 -12.02 -18.30
C ALA A 113 -12.86 -13.40 -17.67
N GLN A 114 -12.16 -13.74 -16.58
CA GLN A 114 -12.37 -15.01 -15.88
C GLN A 114 -13.75 -15.07 -15.20
N LEU A 115 -14.20 -14.00 -14.54
CA LEU A 115 -15.52 -13.94 -13.91
C LEU A 115 -16.65 -14.07 -14.95
N ALA A 116 -16.46 -13.52 -16.15
CA ALA A 116 -17.37 -13.73 -17.28
C ALA A 116 -17.44 -15.20 -17.70
N ALA A 117 -16.29 -15.85 -17.87
CA ALA A 117 -16.21 -17.26 -18.22
C ALA A 117 -16.83 -18.19 -17.16
N LEU A 118 -16.85 -17.76 -15.90
CA LEU A 118 -17.40 -18.49 -14.76
C LEU A 118 -18.88 -18.18 -14.46
N ASP A 119 -19.55 -17.35 -15.27
CA ASP A 119 -20.91 -16.86 -15.01
C ASP A 119 -21.05 -16.26 -13.60
N ALA A 120 -20.10 -15.40 -13.23
CA ALA A 120 -19.98 -14.78 -11.91
C ALA A 120 -19.59 -13.29 -12.00
N LEU A 121 -19.99 -12.61 -13.08
CA LEU A 121 -19.70 -11.19 -13.26
C LEU A 121 -20.41 -10.34 -12.20
N PRO A 122 -19.69 -9.40 -11.54
CA PRO A 122 -20.32 -8.41 -10.67
C PRO A 122 -21.13 -7.40 -11.50
N THR A 123 -22.09 -6.73 -10.86
CA THR A 123 -22.81 -5.61 -11.49
C THR A 123 -21.93 -4.37 -11.66
N GLY A 124 -20.89 -4.21 -10.83
CA GLY A 124 -19.88 -3.16 -10.96
C GLY A 124 -18.48 -3.63 -10.58
N TYR A 125 -17.48 -3.05 -11.24
CA TYR A 125 -16.07 -3.22 -10.91
C TYR A 125 -15.50 -1.87 -10.46
N TRP A 126 -15.34 -1.68 -9.16
CA TRP A 126 -14.85 -0.43 -8.58
C TRP A 126 -13.33 -0.50 -8.42
N MET A 127 -12.64 0.60 -8.72
CA MET A 127 -11.21 0.75 -8.50
C MET A 127 -10.94 2.01 -7.69
N LEU A 128 -10.10 1.90 -6.67
CA LEU A 128 -9.57 3.05 -5.93
C LEU A 128 -8.06 3.13 -6.13
N GLU A 129 -7.63 4.17 -6.85
CA GLU A 129 -6.24 4.44 -7.21
C GLU A 129 -5.91 5.90 -6.87
N PRO A 130 -5.03 6.22 -5.92
CA PRO A 130 -4.72 7.61 -5.58
C PRO A 130 -4.04 8.41 -6.72
N SER A 131 -3.36 7.72 -7.65
CA SER A 131 -2.59 8.37 -8.71
C SER A 131 -3.42 8.64 -9.97
N ALA A 132 -3.63 9.93 -10.28
CA ALA A 132 -4.39 10.34 -11.47
C ALA A 132 -3.80 9.81 -12.79
N ASP A 133 -2.46 9.79 -12.92
CA ASP A 133 -1.78 9.23 -14.10
C ASP A 133 -2.01 7.71 -14.23
N LEU A 134 -2.00 6.96 -13.11
CA LEU A 134 -2.31 5.54 -13.14
C LEU A 134 -3.78 5.29 -13.47
N ARG A 135 -4.71 6.11 -12.96
CA ARG A 135 -6.13 6.03 -13.36
C ARG A 135 -6.30 6.18 -14.86
N GLU A 136 -5.67 7.19 -15.47
CA GLU A 136 -5.77 7.41 -16.93
C GLU A 136 -5.20 6.25 -17.74
N ARG A 137 -4.08 5.67 -17.28
CA ARG A 137 -3.47 4.48 -17.89
C ARG A 137 -4.35 3.25 -17.76
N GLN A 138 -4.87 2.97 -16.56
CA GLN A 138 -5.82 1.88 -16.31
C GLN A 138 -7.05 2.02 -17.20
N GLN A 139 -7.64 3.22 -17.30
CA GLN A 139 -8.81 3.47 -18.15
C GLN A 139 -8.52 3.22 -19.62
N SER A 140 -7.38 3.69 -20.12
CA SER A 140 -6.99 3.51 -21.52
C SER A 140 -6.74 2.03 -21.83
N TYR A 141 -5.96 1.36 -20.97
CA TYR A 141 -5.68 -0.07 -21.10
C TYR A 141 -6.95 -0.92 -21.04
N LEU A 142 -7.81 -0.72 -20.04
CA LEU A 142 -9.04 -1.50 -19.88
C LEU A 142 -10.05 -1.25 -21.01
N ARG A 143 -10.11 -0.04 -21.57
CA ARG A 143 -10.94 0.27 -22.73
C ARG A 143 -10.51 -0.52 -23.97
N GLU A 144 -9.21 -0.76 -24.12
CA GLU A 144 -8.66 -1.54 -25.23
C GLU A 144 -8.73 -3.06 -24.96
N ALA A 145 -8.53 -3.48 -23.71
CA ALA A 145 -8.42 -4.88 -23.33
C ALA A 145 -9.78 -5.59 -23.09
N LEU A 146 -10.82 -4.84 -22.70
CA LEU A 146 -12.13 -5.41 -22.35
C LEU A 146 -13.17 -5.20 -23.46
N PRO A 147 -14.12 -6.14 -23.63
CA PRO A 147 -15.37 -5.88 -24.34
C PRO A 147 -16.11 -4.65 -23.79
N PRO A 148 -16.84 -3.88 -24.63
CA PRO A 148 -17.52 -2.65 -24.19
C PRO A 148 -18.46 -2.83 -22.99
N ASP A 149 -19.21 -3.93 -22.95
CA ASP A 149 -20.14 -4.26 -21.87
C ASP A 149 -19.45 -4.61 -20.54
N LEU A 150 -18.18 -5.05 -20.59
CA LEU A 150 -17.35 -5.23 -19.40
C LEU A 150 -16.74 -3.90 -18.96
N PHE A 151 -16.21 -3.10 -19.89
CA PHE A 151 -15.64 -1.79 -19.57
C PHE A 151 -16.68 -0.83 -18.96
N GLU A 152 -17.93 -0.86 -19.41
CA GLU A 152 -19.03 -0.06 -18.86
C GLU A 152 -19.33 -0.34 -17.38
N ARG A 153 -18.88 -1.49 -16.84
CA ARG A 153 -19.02 -1.84 -15.42
C ARG A 153 -17.92 -1.23 -14.56
N CYS A 154 -16.80 -0.80 -15.15
CA CYS A 154 -15.67 -0.23 -14.45
C CYS A 154 -16.01 1.18 -13.93
N ARG A 155 -15.71 1.44 -12.66
CA ARG A 155 -15.84 2.77 -12.03
C ARG A 155 -14.58 3.07 -11.22
N TRP A 156 -13.99 4.23 -11.44
CA TRP A 156 -12.89 4.74 -10.62
C TRP A 156 -13.45 5.65 -9.53
N LEU A 157 -13.20 5.30 -8.28
CA LEU A 157 -13.65 6.05 -7.12
C LEU A 157 -12.63 7.11 -6.75
N ASP A 158 -13.11 8.26 -6.24
CA ASP A 158 -12.24 9.32 -5.70
C ASP A 158 -11.81 9.06 -4.25
N GLY A 159 -12.57 8.22 -3.54
CA GLY A 159 -12.33 7.81 -2.16
C GLY A 159 -12.95 6.44 -1.87
N PRO A 160 -12.91 5.98 -0.61
CA PRO A 160 -13.61 4.76 -0.21
C PRO A 160 -15.12 4.86 -0.48
N PRO A 161 -15.83 3.73 -0.57
CA PRO A 161 -17.28 3.73 -0.73
C PRO A 161 -17.98 4.58 0.35
N GLU A 162 -18.98 5.34 -0.06
CA GLU A 162 -19.79 6.21 0.84
C GLU A 162 -21.16 5.61 1.19
N SER A 163 -21.47 4.43 0.65
CA SER A 163 -22.73 3.73 0.87
C SER A 163 -22.50 2.23 1.03
N ASP A 164 -23.45 1.56 1.68
CA ASP A 164 -23.45 0.12 1.86
C ASP A 164 -23.35 -0.62 0.53
N TRP A 165 -22.57 -1.69 0.51
CA TRP A 165 -22.37 -2.51 -0.67
C TRP A 165 -22.16 -3.98 -0.30
N ARG A 166 -22.31 -4.86 -1.30
CA ARG A 166 -22.15 -6.31 -1.16
C ARG A 166 -21.21 -6.79 -2.26
N GLY A 167 -20.32 -7.74 -1.97
CA GLY A 167 -19.42 -8.29 -2.98
C GLY A 167 -18.03 -8.67 -2.47
N VAL A 168 -17.00 -8.25 -3.20
CA VAL A 168 -15.61 -8.63 -2.96
C VAL A 168 -14.76 -7.37 -2.87
N LEU A 169 -13.99 -7.21 -1.79
CA LEU A 169 -12.85 -6.28 -1.76
C LEU A 169 -11.59 -7.08 -2.09
N PHE A 170 -10.77 -6.57 -3.01
CA PHE A 170 -9.47 -7.14 -3.32
C PHE A 170 -8.38 -6.09 -3.26
N ALA A 171 -7.25 -6.44 -2.65
CA ALA A 171 -6.05 -5.61 -2.61
C ALA A 171 -4.82 -6.51 -2.75
N ASN A 172 -3.96 -6.23 -3.72
CA ASN A 172 -2.70 -6.94 -3.92
C ASN A 172 -1.54 -5.98 -3.73
N GLU A 173 -0.64 -6.26 -2.78
CA GLU A 173 0.56 -5.45 -2.51
C GLU A 173 0.19 -3.97 -2.29
N VAL A 174 -0.74 -3.75 -1.35
CA VAL A 174 -1.24 -2.43 -0.95
C VAL A 174 -0.88 -2.14 0.49
N LEU A 175 -0.88 -3.15 1.36
CA LEU A 175 -0.68 -2.95 2.79
C LEU A 175 0.79 -2.66 3.08
N ASP A 176 1.71 -3.28 2.35
CA ASP A 176 3.15 -3.05 2.48
C ASP A 176 3.56 -1.61 2.13
N ALA A 177 2.81 -0.95 1.26
CA ALA A 177 3.07 0.42 0.83
C ALA A 177 2.46 1.47 1.78
N LEU A 178 1.70 1.06 2.80
CA LEU A 178 1.10 2.01 3.75
C LEU A 178 2.19 2.69 4.60
N PRO A 179 2.14 4.03 4.76
CA PRO A 179 3.12 4.74 5.58
C PRO A 179 3.12 4.25 7.01
N THR A 180 4.21 3.60 7.43
CA THR A 180 4.25 2.83 8.67
C THR A 180 5.23 3.42 9.68
N PRO A 181 4.79 3.71 10.92
CA PRO A 181 5.69 4.08 12.00
C PRO A 181 6.73 3.00 12.29
N ARG A 182 7.96 3.44 12.56
CA ARG A 182 9.03 2.58 13.07
C ARG A 182 9.26 2.93 14.53
N PHE A 183 9.34 1.92 15.39
CA PHE A 183 9.63 2.10 16.81
C PHE A 183 10.99 1.52 17.17
N VAL A 184 11.52 1.97 18.31
CA VAL A 184 12.71 1.42 18.95
C VAL A 184 12.53 1.38 20.46
N ILE A 185 13.11 0.38 21.12
CA ILE A 185 13.17 0.32 22.58
C ILE A 185 14.46 0.97 23.08
N HIS A 186 14.34 1.97 23.94
CA HIS A 186 15.46 2.60 24.67
C HIS A 186 15.16 2.66 26.16
N ASP A 187 16.05 2.11 26.98
CA ASP A 187 15.90 2.00 28.45
C ASP A 187 14.53 1.41 28.86
N GLY A 188 14.02 0.47 28.06
CA GLY A 188 12.71 -0.16 28.24
C GLY A 188 11.51 0.70 27.85
N GLU A 189 11.70 1.92 27.36
CA GLU A 189 10.66 2.82 26.86
C GLU A 189 10.53 2.76 25.32
N VAL A 190 9.35 3.09 24.81
CA VAL A 190 9.08 3.09 23.37
C VAL A 190 9.39 4.46 22.78
N TYR A 191 10.27 4.48 21.78
CA TYR A 191 10.59 5.64 20.97
C TYR A 191 10.11 5.40 19.53
N GLU A 192 9.84 6.48 18.81
CA GLU A 192 9.50 6.49 17.39
C GLU A 192 10.68 7.03 16.57
N GLU A 193 10.98 6.36 15.46
CA GLU A 193 11.97 6.81 14.50
C GLU A 193 11.45 8.02 13.71
N HIS A 194 12.24 9.09 13.72
CA HIS A 194 12.00 10.36 13.07
C HIS A 194 13.10 10.66 12.05
N VAL A 195 12.78 11.51 11.09
CA VAL A 195 13.71 12.01 10.07
C VAL A 195 14.00 13.49 10.30
N VAL A 196 15.29 13.83 10.37
CA VAL A 196 15.81 15.20 10.45
C VAL A 196 16.71 15.51 9.26
N VAL A 197 17.10 16.78 9.13
CA VAL A 197 18.03 17.23 8.09
C VAL A 197 19.29 17.79 8.74
N ASP A 198 20.46 17.29 8.33
CA ASP A 198 21.75 17.79 8.80
C ASP A 198 22.16 19.13 8.12
N ALA A 199 23.29 19.70 8.54
CA ALA A 199 23.81 20.94 7.97
C ALA A 199 24.17 20.83 6.47
N GLY A 200 24.41 19.62 5.97
CA GLY A 200 24.68 19.33 4.56
C GLY A 200 23.44 19.00 3.74
N GLY A 201 22.24 19.05 4.34
CA GLY A 201 20.98 18.72 3.67
C GLY A 201 20.69 17.22 3.55
N LYS A 202 21.42 16.36 4.25
CA LYS A 202 21.17 14.91 4.26
C LYS A 202 20.07 14.57 5.25
N PHE A 203 19.25 13.59 4.89
CA PHE A 203 18.27 13.00 5.80
C PHE A 203 18.99 12.07 6.78
N LEU A 204 18.71 12.23 8.08
CA LEU A 204 19.22 11.38 9.15
C LEU A 204 18.07 10.85 9.97
N ARG A 205 18.24 9.63 10.51
CA ARG A 205 17.33 9.03 11.47
C ARG A 205 17.68 9.51 12.88
N VAL A 206 16.66 9.83 13.67
CA VAL A 206 16.76 10.11 15.10
C VAL A 206 15.58 9.48 15.81
N ASP A 207 15.76 9.10 17.07
CA ASP A 207 14.70 8.49 17.86
C ASP A 207 14.11 9.55 18.81
N GLN A 208 12.79 9.64 18.89
CA GLN A 208 12.07 10.53 19.82
C GLN A 208 11.06 9.74 20.65
N PRO A 209 10.66 10.19 21.85
CA PRO A 209 9.63 9.48 22.62
C PRO A 209 8.37 9.27 21.79
N ALA A 210 7.86 8.03 21.77
CA ALA A 210 6.66 7.70 21.01
C ALA A 210 5.42 8.39 21.60
N ASP A 211 4.45 8.69 20.75
CA ASP A 211 3.14 9.13 21.22
C ASP A 211 2.37 8.00 21.95
N ALA A 212 1.24 8.36 22.56
CA ALA A 212 0.44 7.41 23.33
C ALA A 212 -0.12 6.26 22.46
N LEU A 213 -0.40 6.51 21.19
CA LEU A 213 -1.00 5.52 20.28
C LEU A 213 0.04 4.46 19.90
N LEU A 214 1.23 4.89 19.45
CA LEU A 214 2.32 3.99 19.09
C LEU A 214 2.83 3.24 20.33
N HIS A 215 3.02 3.94 21.45
CA HIS A 215 3.39 3.31 22.71
C HIS A 215 2.40 2.21 23.10
N ALA A 216 1.09 2.50 23.11
CA ALA A 216 0.07 1.50 23.46
C ALA A 216 0.07 0.29 22.51
N ALA A 217 0.28 0.53 21.20
CA ALA A 217 0.33 -0.53 20.20
C ALA A 217 1.53 -1.46 20.42
N VAL A 218 2.73 -0.91 20.66
CA VAL A 218 3.94 -1.70 20.96
C VAL A 218 3.74 -2.51 22.25
N ARG A 219 3.23 -1.90 23.32
CA ARG A 219 2.95 -2.62 24.59
C ARG A 219 1.90 -3.72 24.42
N HIS A 220 0.95 -3.56 23.51
CA HIS A 220 0.01 -4.61 23.19
C HIS A 220 0.69 -5.81 22.53
N VAL A 221 1.61 -5.56 21.60
CA VAL A 221 2.38 -6.64 20.96
C VAL A 221 3.27 -7.38 21.96
N GLU A 222 3.97 -6.68 22.86
CA GLU A 222 4.78 -7.31 23.91
C GLU A 222 3.95 -8.25 24.79
N ARG A 223 2.73 -7.85 25.17
CA ARG A 223 1.81 -8.70 25.93
C ARG A 223 1.42 -9.96 25.17
N ASP A 224 1.13 -9.83 23.88
CA ASP A 224 0.70 -10.94 23.03
C ASP A 224 1.84 -11.90 22.68
N ASN A 225 3.08 -11.39 22.62
CA ASN A 225 4.29 -12.19 22.44
C ASN A 225 4.84 -12.75 23.76
N GLU A 226 4.19 -12.45 24.89
CA GLU A 226 4.53 -12.91 26.25
C GLU A 226 5.92 -12.50 26.75
N HIS A 227 6.64 -11.66 26.01
CA HIS A 227 7.97 -11.16 26.34
C HIS A 227 8.14 -9.70 25.89
N PRO A 228 8.82 -8.86 26.68
CA PRO A 228 9.17 -7.51 26.26
C PRO A 228 10.21 -7.54 25.14
N PHE A 229 10.21 -6.50 24.32
CA PHE A 229 11.25 -6.32 23.31
C PHE A 229 12.59 -5.98 23.98
N PRO A 230 13.72 -6.52 23.48
CA PRO A 230 15.03 -6.22 24.05
C PRO A 230 15.48 -4.79 23.75
N GLU A 231 16.44 -4.30 24.51
CA GLU A 231 17.06 -2.99 24.30
C GLU A 231 17.58 -2.84 22.86
N GLY A 232 17.26 -1.71 22.22
CA GLY A 232 17.66 -1.41 20.85
C GLY A 232 16.87 -2.14 19.77
N TYR A 233 15.88 -2.97 20.12
CA TYR A 233 15.00 -3.63 19.16
C TYR A 233 14.25 -2.59 18.33
N ARG A 234 14.32 -2.69 17.00
CA ARG A 234 13.64 -1.84 16.04
C ARG A 234 12.70 -2.66 15.17
N SER A 235 11.49 -2.14 14.94
CA SER A 235 10.53 -2.76 14.03
C SER A 235 9.43 -1.78 13.64
N GLU A 236 8.59 -2.19 12.70
CA GLU A 236 7.40 -1.50 12.25
C GLU A 236 6.16 -1.91 13.03
N ILE A 237 5.26 -0.96 13.24
CA ILE A 237 3.87 -1.26 13.58
C ILE A 237 2.99 -0.17 12.99
N LEU A 238 1.85 -0.55 12.43
CA LEU A 238 0.85 0.38 11.88
C LEU A 238 -0.38 0.42 12.79
N PRO A 239 -0.39 1.20 13.90
CA PRO A 239 -1.53 1.32 14.80
C PRO A 239 -2.81 1.76 14.09
N GLN A 240 -2.68 2.44 12.95
CA GLN A 240 -3.79 2.97 12.16
C GLN A 240 -4.44 1.94 11.24
N LEU A 241 -3.83 0.75 11.06
CA LEU A 241 -4.31 -0.27 10.12
C LEU A 241 -5.78 -0.66 10.34
N PRO A 242 -6.28 -0.86 11.58
CA PRO A 242 -7.71 -1.15 11.78
C PRO A 242 -8.64 -0.04 11.28
N TYR A 243 -8.26 1.24 11.42
CA TYR A 243 -9.04 2.37 10.92
C TYR A 243 -8.99 2.45 9.39
N TRP A 244 -7.85 2.13 8.79
CA TRP A 244 -7.73 2.07 7.35
C TRP A 244 -8.60 0.96 6.76
N ILE A 245 -8.57 -0.25 7.35
CA ILE A 245 -9.45 -1.38 6.97
C ILE A 245 -10.91 -0.96 7.11
N GLN A 246 -11.28 -0.32 8.22
CA GLN A 246 -12.63 0.19 8.42
C GLN A 246 -13.04 1.23 7.36
N ALA A 247 -12.12 2.10 6.94
CA ALA A 247 -12.40 3.10 5.92
C ALA A 247 -12.68 2.48 4.55
N VAL A 248 -11.87 1.50 4.12
CA VAL A 248 -12.01 0.90 2.77
C VAL A 248 -13.06 -0.21 2.70
N GLY A 249 -13.28 -0.94 3.80
CA GLY A 249 -14.13 -2.13 3.83
C GLY A 249 -15.31 -2.08 4.79
N GLY A 250 -15.41 -1.05 5.64
CA GLY A 250 -16.37 -1.02 6.74
C GLY A 250 -17.85 -0.91 6.33
N LEU A 251 -18.13 -0.57 5.08
CA LEU A 251 -19.49 -0.54 4.49
C LEU A 251 -19.84 -1.81 3.70
N LEU A 252 -18.97 -2.83 3.71
CA LEU A 252 -19.27 -4.14 3.13
C LEU A 252 -20.26 -4.89 4.04
N GLN A 253 -21.49 -5.05 3.59
CA GLN A 253 -22.56 -5.71 4.36
C GLN A 253 -22.49 -7.24 4.25
N ASP A 254 -22.28 -7.75 3.02
CA ASP A 254 -22.14 -9.18 2.76
C ASP A 254 -21.04 -9.40 1.71
N GLY A 255 -20.10 -10.31 2.00
CA GLY A 255 -19.01 -10.55 1.06
C GLY A 255 -17.74 -11.08 1.68
N VAL A 256 -16.64 -10.83 0.99
CA VAL A 256 -15.28 -11.17 1.45
C VAL A 256 -14.32 -10.03 1.13
N MET A 257 -13.34 -9.82 1.99
CA MET A 257 -12.18 -8.97 1.72
C MET A 257 -10.95 -9.85 1.60
N LEU A 258 -10.23 -9.75 0.48
CA LEU A 258 -9.02 -10.50 0.20
C LEU A 258 -7.85 -9.53 0.06
N PHE A 259 -6.91 -9.64 0.99
CA PHE A 259 -5.63 -8.91 0.97
C PHE A 259 -4.52 -9.92 0.67
N CYS A 260 -3.80 -9.71 -0.43
CA CYS A 260 -2.64 -10.50 -0.83
C CYS A 260 -1.40 -9.65 -0.65
N ASP A 261 -0.58 -10.00 0.34
CA ASP A 261 0.61 -9.23 0.68
C ASP A 261 1.67 -10.12 1.32
N TYR A 262 2.93 -9.68 1.30
CA TYR A 262 4.02 -10.37 1.96
C TYR A 262 4.05 -9.99 3.44
N GLY A 263 4.22 -10.98 4.30
CA GLY A 263 4.18 -10.73 5.73
C GLY A 263 4.30 -12.01 6.53
N TYR A 264 4.12 -11.86 7.83
CA TYR A 264 4.28 -12.92 8.81
C TYR A 264 3.15 -12.84 9.84
N PRO A 265 2.74 -13.96 10.44
CA PRO A 265 1.98 -13.93 11.68
C PRO A 265 2.73 -13.10 12.74
N ARG A 266 2.00 -12.42 13.62
CA ARG A 266 2.56 -11.51 14.65
C ARG A 266 3.77 -12.09 15.39
N ARG A 267 3.69 -13.35 15.82
CA ARG A 267 4.77 -14.05 16.55
C ARG A 267 6.05 -14.22 15.73
N GLU A 268 5.94 -14.39 14.42
CA GLU A 268 7.08 -14.51 13.50
C GLU A 268 7.60 -13.15 13.04
N TYR A 269 6.71 -12.16 12.89
CA TYR A 269 7.08 -10.79 12.52
C TYR A 269 7.97 -10.16 13.60
N TYR A 270 7.62 -10.39 14.87
CA TYR A 270 8.26 -9.78 16.04
C TYR A 270 9.21 -10.73 16.78
N LEU A 271 9.85 -11.66 16.06
CA LEU A 271 10.88 -12.53 16.63
C LEU A 271 12.07 -11.70 17.14
N PRO A 272 12.74 -12.11 18.24
CA PRO A 272 13.92 -11.41 18.77
C PRO A 272 15.05 -11.25 17.74
N GLU A 273 15.19 -12.20 16.81
CA GLU A 273 16.20 -12.18 15.76
C GLU A 273 15.91 -11.14 14.66
N ARG A 274 14.67 -10.64 14.57
CA ARG A 274 14.24 -9.60 13.62
C ARG A 274 14.31 -8.23 14.27
N SER A 275 15.50 -7.86 14.73
CA SER A 275 15.71 -6.71 15.58
C SER A 275 15.85 -5.36 14.86
N ASP A 276 15.65 -5.31 13.54
CA ASP A 276 15.61 -4.05 12.74
C ASP A 276 14.55 -4.08 11.62
N GLY A 277 13.51 -4.92 11.78
CA GLY A 277 12.53 -5.28 10.74
C GLY A 277 12.83 -6.60 10.04
#